data_AF-A0A956AYJ9-F1
#
_entry.id   AF-A0A956AYJ9-F1
#
_cell.length_a   1.000
_cell.length_b   1.000
_cell.length_c   1.000
_cell.angle_alpha   90.00
_cell.angle_beta   90.00
_cell.angle_gamma   90.00
#
_symmetry.space_group_name_H-M   'P 1'
#
loop_
_entity.id
_entity.type
_entity.pdbx_description
1 polymer ?
#
loop_
_entity_poly.entity_id
_entity_poly.type
_entity_poly.pdbx_seq_one_letter_code
_entity_poly.pdbx_strand_id
1 'polypeptide(L)'
;MRCELCPRRCELAPGQRGLCFVRGNLDGALVTTTWGRSSGFCLDPIEKKPLNHFLPGTPVLSFGTAGCNLTCRYCQNSDLSRSRSMDTLGAPASPEAIAQAALDHGARSVAFTYN
;
A
#
# COMPACT_ATOMS: atom_id res chain seq x y z
N MET A 1 22.98 -1.61 -6.16
CA MET A 1 22.33 -2.58 -5.25
C MET A 1 21.13 -3.16 -5.95
N ARG A 2 20.95 -4.49 -5.93
CA ARG A 2 19.79 -5.15 -6.52
C ARG A 2 18.65 -5.28 -5.52
N CYS A 3 17.46 -4.79 -5.86
CA CYS A 3 16.24 -4.96 -5.07
C CYS A 3 15.50 -6.23 -5.50
N GLU A 4 15.34 -7.21 -4.60
CA GLU A 4 14.72 -8.50 -4.93
C GLU A 4 13.27 -8.66 -4.47
N LEU A 5 12.68 -7.61 -3.90
CA LEU A 5 11.33 -7.64 -3.29
C LEU A 5 10.16 -7.68 -4.30
N CYS A 6 10.44 -7.67 -5.61
CA CYS A 6 9.44 -7.90 -6.64
C CYS A 6 10.10 -8.37 -7.96
N PRO A 7 9.31 -8.88 -8.92
CA PRO A 7 9.84 -9.41 -10.19
C PRO A 7 10.63 -8.40 -11.05
N ARG A 8 10.55 -7.09 -10.77
CA ARG A 8 11.27 -6.06 -11.55
C ARG A 8 12.79 -6.08 -11.31
N ARG A 9 13.25 -6.63 -10.17
CA ARG A 9 14.67 -6.77 -9.82
C ARG A 9 15.52 -5.52 -10.12
N CYS A 10 15.03 -4.33 -9.73
CA CYS A 10 15.68 -3.06 -10.06
C CYS A 10 17.11 -3.01 -9.53
N GLU A 11 18.04 -2.55 -10.38
CA GLU A 11 19.38 -2.12 -9.96
C GLU A 11 19.32 -0.66 -9.54
N LEU A 12 19.69 -0.40 -8.28
CA LEU A 12 19.56 0.89 -7.63
C LEU A 12 20.94 1.46 -7.31
N ALA A 13 21.26 2.60 -7.92
CA ALA A 13 22.36 3.46 -7.49
C ALA A 13 22.06 4.08 -6.10
N PRO A 14 23.07 4.55 -5.35
CA PRO A 14 22.83 5.31 -4.12
C PRO A 14 21.87 6.49 -4.36
N GLY A 15 20.87 6.65 -3.50
CA GLY A 15 19.80 7.64 -3.60
C GLY A 15 18.68 7.29 -4.60
N GLN A 16 18.83 6.22 -5.40
CA GLN A 16 17.86 5.86 -6.42
C GLN A 16 16.68 5.07 -5.82
N ARG A 17 15.48 5.41 -6.28
CA ARG A 17 14.26 4.62 -6.08
C ARG A 17 13.99 3.70 -7.26
N GLY A 18 13.46 2.52 -6.97
CA GLY A 18 13.00 1.58 -7.98
C GLY A 18 11.75 2.08 -8.71
N LEU A 19 11.32 1.32 -9.69
CA LEU A 19 10.15 1.67 -10.52
C LEU A 19 8.86 1.84 -9.70
N CYS A 20 8.73 1.14 -8.57
CA CYS A 20 7.60 1.30 -7.67
C CYS A 20 7.62 2.59 -6.85
N PHE A 21 8.68 3.41 -6.95
CA PHE A 21 8.91 4.66 -6.22
C PHE A 21 8.97 4.57 -4.69
N VAL A 22 8.69 3.40 -4.11
CA VAL A 22 8.67 3.21 -2.65
C VAL A 22 9.86 2.45 -2.09
N ARG A 23 10.56 1.69 -2.92
CA ARG A 23 11.78 0.97 -2.53
C ARG A 23 12.98 1.73 -3.08
N GLY A 24 13.93 2.07 -2.23
CA GLY A 24 15.11 2.83 -2.63
C GLY A 24 16.38 2.33 -1.99
N ASN A 25 17.51 2.69 -2.57
CA ASN A 25 18.82 2.50 -1.97
C ASN A 25 19.21 3.80 -1.25
N LEU A 26 19.10 3.81 0.07
CA LEU A 26 19.52 4.92 0.92
C LEU A 26 20.75 4.49 1.71
N ASP A 27 21.87 5.18 1.50
CA ASP A 27 23.14 4.91 2.18
C ASP A 27 23.62 3.45 2.12
N GLY A 28 23.40 2.81 0.98
CA GLY A 28 23.78 1.41 0.77
C GLY A 28 22.82 0.40 1.39
N ALA A 29 21.65 0.83 1.88
CA ALA A 29 20.59 -0.01 2.41
C ALA A 29 19.32 0.06 1.57
N LEU A 30 18.65 -1.08 1.41
CA LEU A 30 17.33 -1.13 0.77
C LEU A 30 16.27 -0.69 1.78
N VAL A 31 15.62 0.45 1.51
CA VAL A 31 14.61 1.05 2.39
C VAL A 31 13.25 1.12 1.72
N THR A 32 12.18 1.10 2.53
CA THR A 32 10.81 1.37 2.08
C THR A 32 10.38 2.75 2.59
N THR A 33 10.02 3.66 1.69
CA THR A 33 9.73 5.07 2.04
C THR A 33 8.28 5.32 2.45
N THR A 34 7.43 4.28 2.45
CA THR A 34 6.01 4.36 2.77
C THR A 34 5.61 3.65 4.05
N TRP A 35 6.59 3.16 4.81
CA TRP A 35 6.36 2.48 6.08
C TRP A 35 5.53 3.34 7.05
N GLY A 36 4.54 2.73 7.69
CA GLY A 36 3.72 3.37 8.72
C GLY A 36 2.82 4.50 8.22
N ARG A 37 2.62 4.64 6.90
CA ARG A 37 1.77 5.68 6.31
C ARG A 37 0.77 5.09 5.34
N SER A 38 -0.40 5.71 5.24
CA SER A 38 -1.42 5.34 4.27
C SER A 38 -1.84 6.52 3.39
N SER A 39 -2.25 6.19 2.16
CA SER A 39 -2.91 7.12 1.24
C SER A 39 -4.39 7.35 1.58
N GLY A 40 -4.95 6.59 2.53
CA GLY A 40 -6.32 6.75 2.97
C GLY A 40 -6.91 5.46 3.50
N PHE A 41 -8.02 5.61 4.24
CA PHE A 41 -8.77 4.52 4.83
C PHE A 41 -10.21 4.55 4.32
N CYS A 42 -10.80 3.38 4.13
CA CYS A 42 -12.20 3.24 3.73
C CYS A 42 -12.79 2.00 4.40
N LEU A 43 -13.97 2.13 4.99
CA LEU A 43 -14.76 0.99 5.44
C LEU A 43 -15.71 0.61 4.31
N ASP A 44 -15.47 -0.55 3.72
CA ASP A 44 -16.29 -1.12 2.65
C ASP A 44 -16.98 -2.39 3.16
N PRO A 45 -18.11 -2.81 2.57
CA PRO A 45 -18.61 -4.17 2.76
C PRO A 45 -17.63 -5.18 2.16
N ILE A 46 -17.50 -6.36 2.77
CA ILE A 46 -16.58 -7.41 2.31
C ILE A 46 -16.85 -7.85 0.86
N GLU A 47 -18.09 -7.70 0.39
CA GLU A 47 -18.55 -8.01 -0.97
C GLU A 47 -17.86 -7.19 -2.05
N LYS A 48 -17.22 -6.06 -1.70
CA LYS A 48 -16.38 -5.29 -2.63
C LYS A 48 -15.04 -5.99 -2.91
N LYS A 49 -14.62 -6.94 -2.07
CA LYS A 49 -13.39 -7.72 -2.25
C LYS A 49 -13.67 -8.94 -3.12
N PRO A 50 -12.70 -9.40 -3.94
CA PRO A 50 -12.88 -10.54 -4.84
C PRO A 50 -12.82 -11.89 -4.08
N LEU A 51 -13.67 -12.05 -3.07
CA LEU A 51 -13.74 -13.23 -2.20
C LEU A 51 -15.19 -13.77 -2.23
N ASN A 52 -15.34 -15.04 -2.60
CA ASN A 52 -16.66 -15.67 -2.67
C ASN A 52 -17.13 -16.13 -1.28
N HIS A 53 -18.33 -15.71 -0.86
CA HIS A 53 -18.99 -16.10 0.40
C HIS A 53 -18.07 -16.00 1.63
N PHE A 54 -17.23 -14.96 1.69
CA PHE A 54 -16.30 -14.73 2.78
C PHE A 54 -16.88 -13.68 3.74
N LEU A 55 -17.25 -14.10 4.94
CA LEU A 55 -17.81 -13.26 6.01
C LEU A 55 -18.94 -12.30 5.56
N PRO A 56 -20.03 -12.78 4.93
CA PRO A 56 -21.05 -11.92 4.32
C PRO A 56 -21.62 -10.85 5.26
N GLY A 57 -21.83 -9.65 4.74
CA GLY A 57 -22.38 -8.49 5.45
C GLY A 57 -21.43 -7.84 6.46
N THR A 58 -20.20 -8.34 6.60
CA THR A 58 -19.23 -7.76 7.54
C THR A 58 -18.45 -6.60 6.90
N PRO A 59 -18.09 -5.56 7.68
CA PRO A 59 -17.25 -4.49 7.17
C PRO A 59 -15.77 -4.91 7.10
N VAL A 60 -15.07 -4.36 6.13
CA VAL A 60 -13.62 -4.50 5.93
C VAL A 60 -12.94 -3.13 5.94
N LEU A 61 -11.96 -2.95 6.83
CA LEU A 61 -11.12 -1.76 6.83
C LEU A 61 -10.10 -1.86 5.70
N SER A 62 -10.26 -1.02 4.69
CA SER A 62 -9.42 -0.99 3.51
C SER A 62 -8.44 0.17 3.57
N PHE A 63 -7.18 -0.08 3.25
CA PHE A 63 -6.15 0.96 3.19
C PHE A 63 -5.14 0.70 2.08
N GLY A 64 -4.26 1.66 1.87
CA GLY A 64 -3.32 1.68 0.76
C GLY A 64 -2.03 2.45 1.04
N THR A 65 -1.06 2.31 0.14
CA THR A 65 0.15 3.13 0.11
C THR A 65 0.35 3.72 -1.29
N ALA A 66 1.23 4.70 -1.42
CA ALA A 66 1.65 5.18 -2.72
C ALA A 66 2.54 4.12 -3.38
N GLY A 67 2.53 4.05 -4.71
CA GLY A 67 3.47 3.27 -5.50
C GLY A 67 3.08 1.81 -5.76
N CYS A 68 3.34 1.36 -6.98
CA CYS A 68 3.09 -0.01 -7.44
C CYS A 68 4.24 -0.53 -8.30
N ASN A 69 4.55 -1.82 -8.24
CA ASN A 69 5.55 -2.44 -9.10
C ASN A 69 5.02 -2.74 -10.52
N LEU A 70 3.74 -2.47 -10.79
CA LEU A 70 3.07 -2.61 -12.07
C LEU A 70 2.88 -1.26 -12.75
N THR A 71 2.75 -1.26 -14.08
CA THR A 71 2.50 -0.07 -14.89
C THR A 71 1.21 -0.26 -15.70
N CYS A 72 0.12 -0.58 -15.01
CA CYS A 72 -1.17 -0.84 -15.64
C CYS A 72 -1.61 0.37 -16.49
N ARG A 73 -2.07 0.11 -17.72
CA ARG A 73 -2.53 1.15 -18.65
C ARG A 73 -3.82 1.83 -18.17
N TYR A 74 -4.72 1.04 -17.58
CA TYR A 74 -6.04 1.47 -17.11
C TYR A 74 -6.16 1.36 -15.59
N CYS A 75 -5.13 1.82 -14.87
CA CYS A 75 -5.15 1.80 -13.41
C CYS A 75 -6.18 2.80 -12.88
N GLN A 76 -7.17 2.31 -12.15
CA GLN A 76 -8.16 3.17 -11.47
C GLN A 76 -7.54 3.96 -10.30
N ASN A 77 -6.41 3.49 -9.77
CA ASN A 77 -5.64 4.15 -8.72
C ASN A 77 -4.34 4.76 -9.29
N SER A 78 -4.37 5.29 -10.52
CA SER A 78 -3.17 5.83 -11.18
C SER A 78 -2.44 6.87 -10.33
N ASP A 79 -3.22 7.69 -9.63
CA ASP A 79 -2.73 8.81 -8.83
C ASP A 79 -1.95 8.33 -7.61
N LEU A 80 -2.28 7.15 -7.07
CA LEU A 80 -1.55 6.50 -5.99
C LEU A 80 -0.37 5.66 -6.53
N SER A 81 -0.65 4.79 -7.50
CA SER A 81 0.31 3.81 -8.05
C SER A 81 1.53 4.42 -8.72
N ARG A 82 1.39 5.63 -9.27
CA ARG A 82 2.47 6.38 -9.93
C ARG A 82 2.91 7.60 -9.14
N SER A 83 2.39 7.80 -7.92
CA SER A 83 2.83 8.89 -7.08
C SER A 83 4.29 8.72 -6.70
N ARG A 84 5.06 9.79 -6.92
CA ARG A 84 6.43 9.95 -6.41
C ARG A 84 6.47 10.74 -5.12
N SER A 85 5.35 11.37 -4.75
CA SER A 85 5.26 12.25 -3.60
C SER A 85 4.78 11.49 -2.38
N MET A 86 5.46 11.69 -1.25
CA MET A 86 4.97 11.22 0.05
C MET A 86 3.80 12.08 0.56
N ASP A 87 3.51 13.21 -0.06
CA ASP A 87 2.37 14.07 0.32
C ASP A 87 1.03 13.40 0.03
N THR A 88 1.00 12.42 -0.89
CA THR A 88 -0.18 11.55 -1.08
C THR A 88 -0.39 10.57 0.08
N LEU A 89 0.53 10.52 1.05
CA LEU A 89 0.46 9.67 2.24
C LEU A 89 0.24 10.52 3.48
N GLY A 90 -1.00 10.83 3.83
CA GLY A 90 -1.31 11.75 4.93
C GLY A 90 -1.51 11.06 6.29
N ALA A 91 -1.95 9.80 6.30
CA ALA A 91 -2.47 9.19 7.52
C ALA A 91 -1.48 8.21 8.18
N PRO A 92 -1.25 8.29 9.49
CA PRO A 92 -0.50 7.28 10.23
C PRO A 92 -1.17 5.91 10.08
N ALA A 93 -0.37 4.89 9.83
CA ALA A 93 -0.83 3.54 9.55
C ALA A 93 0.14 2.51 10.15
N SER A 94 0.45 2.66 11.45
CA SER A 94 1.17 1.60 12.16
C SER A 94 0.30 0.34 12.25
N PRO A 95 0.90 -0.86 12.35
CA PRO A 95 0.15 -2.10 12.49
C PRO A 95 -0.87 -2.04 13.65
N GLU A 96 -0.48 -1.46 14.78
CA GLU A 96 -1.32 -1.31 15.97
C GLU A 96 -2.49 -0.35 15.71
N ALA A 97 -2.23 0.78 15.05
CA ALA A 97 -3.27 1.76 14.72
C ALA A 97 -4.29 1.17 13.73
N ILE A 98 -3.83 0.39 12.74
CA ILE A 98 -4.71 -0.30 11.78
C ILE A 98 -5.58 -1.33 12.50
N ALA A 99 -4.98 -2.16 13.35
CA ALA A 99 -5.70 -3.17 14.11
C ALA A 99 -6.74 -2.53 15.06
N GLN A 100 -6.35 -1.48 15.78
CA GLN A 100 -7.25 -0.75 16.67
C GLN A 100 -8.40 -0.11 15.91
N ALA A 101 -8.12 0.58 14.79
CA ALA A 101 -9.17 1.18 13.95
C ALA A 101 -10.14 0.11 13.42
N ALA A 102 -9.67 -1.08 13.06
CA ALA A 102 -10.55 -2.17 12.63
C ALA A 102 -11.48 -2.61 13.77
N LEU A 103 -10.96 -2.75 15.00
CA LEU A 103 -11.77 -3.09 16.18
C LEU A 103 -12.79 -2.00 16.51
N ASP A 104 -12.35 -0.73 16.55
CA ASP A 104 -13.20 0.42 16.91
C ASP A 104 -14.38 0.60 15.96
N HIS A 105 -14.20 0.22 14.69
CA HIS A 105 -15.22 0.30 13.65
C HIS A 105 -15.94 -1.03 13.38
N GLY A 106 -15.71 -2.07 14.20
CA GLY A 106 -16.36 -3.38 14.05
C GLY A 106 -15.99 -4.13 12.77
N ALA A 107 -14.89 -3.76 12.10
CA ALA A 107 -14.40 -4.41 10.90
C ALA A 107 -13.86 -5.81 11.24
N ARG A 108 -14.44 -6.83 10.61
CA ARG A 108 -14.04 -8.23 10.79
C ARG A 108 -12.79 -8.60 9.99
N SER A 109 -12.31 -7.69 9.15
CA SER A 109 -11.19 -7.89 8.25
C SER A 109 -10.48 -6.58 7.94
N VAL A 110 -9.22 -6.69 7.53
CA VAL A 110 -8.41 -5.59 7.02
C VAL A 110 -7.93 -5.94 5.61
N ALA A 111 -8.04 -5.01 4.66
CA ALA A 111 -7.61 -5.19 3.28
C ALA A 111 -6.57 -4.12 2.89
N PHE A 112 -5.36 -4.55 2.58
CA PHE A 112 -4.35 -3.68 1.98
C PHE A 112 -4.49 -3.75 0.45
N THR A 113 -5.12 -2.74 -0.16
CA THR A 113 -5.65 -2.86 -1.53
C THR A 113 -5.54 -1.63 -2.42
N TYR A 114 -5.30 -0.43 -1.89
CA TYR A 114 -5.18 0.77 -2.73
C TYR A 114 -3.70 1.06 -2.98
N ASN A 115 -3.16 0.50 -4.06
CA ASN A 115 -1.80 0.79 -4.54
C ASN A 115 -1.81 1.02 -6.06
#